data_AF-A0A7C5EMR3-F1
#
_entry.id   AF-A0A7C5EMR3-F1
#
_cell.length_a   1.000
_cell.length_b   1.000
_cell.length_c   1.000
_cell.angle_alpha   90.00
_cell.angle_beta   90.00
_cell.angle_gamma   90.00
#
_symmetry.space_group_name_H-M   'P 1'
#
loop_
_entity.id
_entity.type
_entity.pdbx_description
1 polymer ?
#
loop_
_entity_poly.entity_id
_entity_poly.type
_entity_poly.pdbx_seq_one_letter_code
_entity_poly.pdbx_strand_id
1 'polypeptide(L)'
;MQDFRHNLTPVEVKRFLKISAPLTENLLIRYCYKIPETCPQCGHGELCKSAAVSLFSNRFDKLTHELVVCLKCEYRSLSTLLSLEML
;
A
#
# COMPACT_ATOMS: atom_id res chain seq x y z
N MET A 1 15.11 -12.83 8.06
CA MET A 1 13.84 -12.20 7.65
C MET A 1 13.29 -11.48 8.86
N GLN A 2 13.21 -10.15 8.85
CA GLN A 2 12.57 -9.40 9.94
C GLN A 2 11.08 -9.74 9.93
N ASP A 3 10.54 -10.10 11.10
CA ASP A 3 9.11 -10.29 11.29
C ASP A 3 8.39 -9.06 10.75
N PHE A 4 7.63 -9.28 9.70
CA PHE A 4 6.76 -8.30 9.10
C PHE A 4 5.66 -8.04 10.16
N ARG A 5 5.93 -7.16 11.13
CA ARG A 5 4.97 -6.77 12.18
C ARG A 5 4.06 -5.70 11.60
N HIS A 6 3.02 -6.14 10.91
CA HIS A 6 1.92 -5.27 10.49
C HIS A 6 1.25 -4.80 11.78
N ASN A 7 1.29 -3.51 12.06
CA ASN A 7 0.46 -2.86 13.07
C ASN A 7 -1.02 -2.76 12.63
N LEU A 8 -1.47 -3.72 11.82
CA LEU A 8 -2.82 -3.86 11.31
C LEU A 8 -3.42 -5.16 11.86
N THR A 9 -4.62 -5.05 12.41
CA THR A 9 -5.44 -6.21 12.77
C THR A 9 -5.91 -6.94 11.50
N PRO A 10 -6.28 -8.24 11.58
CA PRO A 10 -6.82 -8.96 10.43
C PRO A 10 -8.05 -8.30 9.79
N VAL A 11 -8.87 -7.60 10.59
CA VAL A 11 -10.02 -6.84 10.11
C VAL A 11 -9.58 -5.64 9.26
N GLU A 12 -8.54 -4.93 9.71
CA GLU A 12 -7.99 -3.78 9.00
C GLU A 12 -7.31 -4.19 7.71
N VAL A 13 -6.59 -5.33 7.69
CA VAL A 13 -6.01 -5.88 6.46
C VAL A 13 -7.10 -6.20 5.44
N LYS A 14 -8.19 -6.88 5.86
CA LYS A 14 -9.33 -7.17 4.98
C LYS A 14 -9.96 -5.89 4.43
N ARG A 15 -10.13 -4.87 5.28
CA ARG A 15 -10.70 -3.58 4.88
C ARG A 15 -9.78 -2.84 3.92
N PHE A 16 -8.48 -2.84 4.19
CA PHE A 16 -7.45 -2.29 3.30
C PHE A 16 -7.56 -2.92 1.90
N LEU A 17 -7.51 -4.25 1.82
CA LEU A 17 -7.59 -4.97 0.54
C LEU A 17 -8.89 -4.68 -0.22
N LYS A 18 -10.02 -4.56 0.48
CA LYS A 18 -11.30 -4.20 -0.14
C LYS A 18 -11.29 -2.78 -0.71
N ILE A 19 -10.74 -1.81 0.02
CA ILE A 19 -10.69 -0.41 -0.41
C ILE A 19 -9.68 -0.23 -1.57
N SER A 20 -8.55 -0.93 -1.52
CA SER A 20 -7.48 -0.85 -2.52
C SER A 20 -7.79 -1.65 -3.79
N ALA A 21 -8.73 -2.61 -3.76
CA ALA A 21 -9.05 -3.50 -4.88
C ALA A 21 -9.15 -2.79 -6.25
N PRO A 22 -9.80 -1.61 -6.39
CA PRO A 22 -9.89 -0.92 -7.68
C PRO A 22 -8.55 -0.42 -8.24
N LEU A 23 -7.51 -0.29 -7.40
CA LEU A 23 -6.18 0.17 -7.79
C LEU A 23 -5.17 -0.97 -7.91
N THR A 24 -5.54 -2.20 -7.55
CA THR A 24 -4.61 -3.32 -7.38
C THR A 24 -4.83 -4.48 -8.34
N GLU A 25 -5.66 -4.32 -9.38
CA GLU A 25 -6.00 -5.39 -10.32
C GLU A 25 -4.77 -6.10 -10.91
N ASN A 26 -3.69 -5.35 -11.18
CA ASN A 26 -2.45 -5.86 -11.76
C ASN A 26 -1.25 -5.73 -10.81
N LEU A 27 -1.50 -5.57 -9.51
CA LEU A 27 -0.49 -5.29 -8.50
C LEU A 27 -0.43 -6.39 -7.45
N LEU A 28 0.78 -6.88 -7.17
CA LEU A 28 1.05 -7.74 -6.02
C LEU A 28 1.43 -6.88 -4.80
N ILE A 29 0.55 -6.80 -3.81
CA ILE A 29 0.85 -6.16 -2.53
C ILE A 29 1.84 -7.03 -1.75
N ARG A 30 3.01 -6.47 -1.42
CA ARG A 30 4.03 -7.18 -0.64
C ARG A 30 3.87 -6.98 0.86
N TYR A 31 3.48 -5.77 1.25
CA TYR A 31 3.36 -5.38 2.64
C TYR A 31 2.39 -4.24 2.81
N CYS A 32 1.66 -4.23 3.94
CA CYS A 32 0.85 -3.10 4.39
C CYS A 32 1.10 -2.82 5.89
N TYR A 33 1.08 -1.55 6.28
CA TYR A 33 1.27 -1.08 7.66
C TYR A 33 0.63 0.30 7.85
N LYS A 34 0.32 0.68 9.08
CA LYS A 34 -0.16 2.02 9.44
C LYS A 34 0.99 2.99 9.60
N ILE A 35 0.76 4.22 9.18
CA ILE A 35 1.63 5.38 9.35
C ILE A 35 0.88 6.48 10.10
N PRO A 36 1.58 7.28 10.95
CA PRO A 36 0.99 8.37 11.71
C PRO A 36 0.82 9.64 10.86
N GLU A 37 0.36 9.48 9.62
CA GLU A 37 0.05 10.59 8.71
C GLU A 37 -1.46 10.87 8.73
N THR A 38 -1.82 12.15 8.64
CA THR A 38 -3.21 12.57 8.60
C THR A 38 -3.79 12.37 7.21
N CYS A 39 -5.00 11.80 7.15
CA CYS A 39 -5.72 11.65 5.90
C CYS A 39 -6.03 13.03 5.28
N PRO A 40 -5.63 13.31 4.03
CA PRO A 40 -5.88 14.60 3.39
C PRO A 40 -7.37 14.86 3.13
N GLN A 41 -8.21 13.82 3.11
CA GLN A 41 -9.65 13.94 2.84
C GLN A 41 -10.50 14.09 4.11
N CYS A 42 -10.15 13.44 5.23
CA CYS A 42 -10.99 13.43 6.43
C CYS A 42 -10.28 13.85 7.73
N GLY A 43 -8.97 14.15 7.68
CA GLY A 43 -8.18 14.56 8.84
C GLY A 43 -7.90 13.46 9.87
N HIS A 44 -8.26 12.20 9.60
CA HIS A 44 -7.98 11.09 10.51
C HIS A 44 -6.47 10.84 10.64
N GLY A 45 -5.96 10.70 11.87
CA GLY A 45 -4.51 10.68 12.17
C GLY A 45 -3.76 9.38 11.85
N GLU A 46 -4.40 8.41 11.21
CA GLU A 46 -3.74 7.17 10.78
C GLU A 46 -4.12 6.84 9.33
N LEU A 47 -3.10 6.57 8.52
CA LEU A 47 -3.23 6.04 7.16
C LEU A 47 -2.58 4.66 7.07
N CYS A 48 -3.02 3.86 6.11
CA CYS A 48 -2.40 2.58 5.76
C CYS A 48 -1.56 2.77 4.52
N LYS A 49 -0.27 2.43 4.60
CA LYS A 49 0.67 2.47 3.49
C LYS A 49 1.07 1.06 3.11
N SER A 50 1.29 0.86 1.82
CA SER A 50 1.61 -0.44 1.25
C SER A 50 2.54 -0.28 0.07
N ALA A 51 3.43 -1.23 -0.12
CA ALA A 51 4.20 -1.33 -1.35
C ALA A 51 3.69 -2.48 -2.21
N ALA A 52 3.68 -2.24 -3.52
CA ALA A 52 3.17 -3.17 -4.51
C ALA A 52 4.08 -3.25 -5.74
N VAL A 53 4.03 -4.40 -6.39
CA VAL A 53 4.82 -4.72 -7.60
C VAL A 53 3.86 -4.96 -8.76
N SER A 54 4.18 -4.41 -9.93
CA SER A 54 3.41 -4.72 -11.15
C SER A 54 3.67 -6.16 -11.59
N LEU A 55 2.59 -6.93 -11.83
CA LEU A 55 2.68 -8.30 -12.35
C LEU A 55 3.23 -8.37 -13.78
N PHE A 56 3.26 -7.24 -14.49
CA PHE A 56 3.83 -7.14 -15.85
C PHE A 56 5.30 -6.70 -15.85
N SER A 57 5.92 -6.51 -14.67
CA SER A 57 7.34 -6.19 -14.59
C SER A 57 8.18 -7.43 -14.95
N ASN A 58 9.04 -7.31 -15.96
CA ASN A 58 10.01 -8.34 -16.35
C ASN A 58 11.01 -8.70 -15.23
N ARG A 59 11.06 -7.93 -14.13
CA ARG A 59 11.80 -8.25 -12.91
C ARG A 59 10.85 -8.19 -11.71
N PHE A 60 10.58 -9.33 -11.09
CA PHE A 60 9.66 -9.47 -9.94
C PHE A 60 10.16 -8.81 -8.63
N ASP A 61 11.44 -8.45 -8.55
CA ASP A 61 12.04 -7.92 -7.30
C ASP A 61 11.94 -6.40 -7.11
N LYS A 62 11.29 -5.67 -8.02
CA LYS A 62 11.21 -4.21 -7.94
C LYS A 62 9.93 -3.73 -7.27
N LEU A 63 10.05 -2.91 -6.23
CA LEU A 63 8.91 -2.11 -5.76
C LEU A 63 8.63 -1.04 -6.82
N THR A 64 7.43 -1.08 -7.41
CA THR A 64 7.05 -0.16 -8.48
C THR A 64 5.96 0.80 -8.05
N HIS A 65 5.18 0.45 -7.03
CA HIS A 65 4.09 1.29 -6.56
C HIS A 65 4.00 1.35 -5.04
N GLU A 66 3.53 2.50 -4.59
CA GLU A 66 3.14 2.78 -3.23
C GLU A 66 1.65 3.09 -3.20
N LEU A 67 0.93 2.40 -2.31
CA LEU A 67 -0.49 2.57 -2.07
C LEU A 67 -0.67 3.20 -0.69
N VAL A 68 -1.48 4.26 -0.63
CA VAL A 68 -1.89 4.90 0.62
C VAL A 68 -3.40 4.85 0.72
N VAL A 69 -3.93 4.35 1.82
CA VAL A 69 -5.37 4.12 2.04
C VAL A 69 -5.79 4.63 3.41
N CYS A 70 -6.89 5.36 3.49
CA CYS A 70 -7.55 5.67 4.76
C CYS A 70 -8.66 4.64 5.03
N LEU A 71 -8.57 3.91 6.14
CA LEU A 71 -9.61 2.94 6.53
C LEU A 71 -10.91 3.61 6.98
N LYS A 72 -10.91 4.91 7.27
CA LYS A 72 -12.09 5.63 7.77
C LYS A 72 -12.98 6.17 6.64
N CYS A 73 -12.39 6.93 5.71
CA CYS A 73 -13.12 7.59 4.61
C CYS A 73 -12.89 6.96 3.23
N GLU A 74 -12.15 5.86 3.17
CA GLU A 74 -11.84 5.13 1.92
C GLU A 74 -11.02 5.94 0.90
N TYR A 75 -10.40 7.04 1.35
CA TYR A 75 -9.37 7.74 0.58
C TYR A 75 -8.31 6.73 0.13
N ARG A 76 -7.89 6.82 -1.13
CA ARG A 76 -6.89 5.95 -1.72
C ARG A 76 -6.04 6.74 -2.70
N SER A 77 -4.73 6.48 -2.65
CA SER A 77 -3.74 7.05 -3.55
C SER A 77 -2.78 5.96 -4.00
N LEU A 78 -2.39 6.02 -5.27
CA LEU A 78 -1.39 5.15 -5.87
C LEU A 78 -0.31 6.04 -6.47
N SER A 79 0.91 5.89 -5.96
CA SER A 79 2.10 6.60 -6.44
C SER A 79 3.06 5.59 -7.06
N THR A 80 3.55 5.84 -8.26
CA THR A 80 4.59 5.00 -8.86
C THR A 80 5.94 5.41 -8.30
N LEU A 81 6.63 4.48 -7.65
CA LEU A 81 8.01 4.67 -7.23
C LEU A 81 8.89 4.33 -8.43
N LEU A 82 9.57 5.34 -8.98
CA LEU A 82 10.66 5.10 -9.94
C LEU A 82 11.81 4.43 -9.20
N SER A 83 11.81 3.10 -9.16
CA SER A 83 12.98 2.32 -8.78
C SER A 83 13.99 2.38 -9.92
N LEU A 84 14.82 3.42 -9.92
CA LEU A 84 16.04 3.49 -10.72
C LEU A 84 16.93 2.31 -10.32
N GLU A 85 17.11 1.35 -11.23
CA GLU A 85 18.31 0.51 -11.17
C GLU A 85 19.49 1.43 -11.49
N MET A 86 20.38 1.65 -10.51
CA MET A 86 21.76 1.97 -10.88
C MET A 86 22.37 0.70 -11.45
N LEU A 87 22.55 0.73 -12.79
CA LEU A 87 23.48 -0.02 -13.65
C LEU A 87 23.80 -1.47 -13.27
#